data_AF-A0A7C6BH75-F1
#
_entry.id   AF-A0A7C6BH75-F1
#
_cell.length_a   1.000
_cell.length_b   1.000
_cell.length_c   1.000
_cell.angle_alpha   90.00
_cell.angle_beta   90.00
_cell.angle_gamma   90.00
#
_symmetry.space_group_name_H-M   'P 1'
#
loop_
_entity.id
_entity.type
_entity.pdbx_description
1 polymer ?
#
loop_
_entity_poly.entity_id
_entity_poly.type
_entity_poly.pdbx_seq_one_letter_code
_entity_poly.pdbx_strand_id
1 'polypeptide(L)'
;MSTTVTVQVAGKSYQLSGAEEAAYFQRLADIADRRIRETALQNPSLDQEACAVATALSLADELVKAQQLANKLRHELEGLKKDQLDEA
;
A
#
# COMPACT_ATOMS: atom_id res chain seq x y z
N MET A 1 2.15 -15.61 18.15
CA MET A 1 0.67 -15.51 18.23
C MET A 1 0.21 -14.70 17.04
N SER A 2 -0.81 -15.16 16.31
CA SER A 2 -1.42 -14.37 15.23
C SER A 2 -2.63 -13.62 15.78
N THR A 3 -2.72 -12.32 15.51
CA THR A 3 -3.86 -11.48 15.84
C THR A 3 -4.88 -11.58 14.72
N THR A 4 -6.14 -11.89 15.04
CA THR A 4 -7.26 -11.85 14.10
C THR A 4 -8.13 -10.62 14.40
N VAL A 5 -8.42 -9.83 13.36
CA VAL A 5 -9.20 -8.59 13.46
C VAL A 5 -10.25 -8.57 12.36
N THR A 6 -11.48 -8.20 12.72
CA THR A 6 -12.54 -7.92 11.76
C THR A 6 -12.52 -6.43 11.42
N VAL A 7 -12.40 -6.11 10.15
CA VAL A 7 -12.39 -4.73 9.63
C VAL A 7 -13.52 -4.51 8.62
N GLN A 8 -13.91 -3.26 8.38
CA GLN A 8 -14.91 -2.90 7.38
C GLN A 8 -14.25 -2.07 6.27
N VAL A 9 -14.45 -2.49 5.02
CA VAL A 9 -13.91 -1.81 3.83
C VAL A 9 -14.97 -1.81 2.75
N ALA A 10 -15.25 -0.65 2.13
CA ALA A 10 -16.27 -0.51 1.10
C ALA A 10 -17.63 -1.08 1.53
N GLY A 11 -18.02 -0.87 2.80
CA GLY A 11 -19.27 -1.36 3.35
C GLY A 11 -19.34 -2.88 3.61
N LYS A 12 -18.27 -3.64 3.32
CA LYS A 12 -18.18 -5.10 3.55
C LYS A 12 -17.25 -5.40 4.71
N SER A 13 -17.56 -6.43 5.48
CA SER A 13 -16.73 -6.88 6.61
C SER A 13 -15.75 -7.98 6.18
N TYR A 14 -14.50 -7.85 6.58
CA TYR A 14 -13.42 -8.78 6.27
C TYR A 14 -12.68 -9.18 7.54
N GLN A 15 -12.29 -10.45 7.65
CA GLN A 15 -11.40 -10.93 8.70
C GLN A 15 -9.96 -10.96 8.21
N LEU A 16 -9.08 -10.23 8.89
CA LEU A 16 -7.65 -10.21 8.64
C LEU A 16 -6.94 -10.94 9.79
N SER A 17 -5.95 -11.77 9.47
CA SER A 17 -5.12 -12.46 10.46
C SER A 17 -3.65 -12.31 10.11
N GLY A 18 -2.81 -12.00 11.09
CA GLY A 18 -1.36 -11.93 10.89
C GLY A 18 -0.57 -11.70 12.16
N ALA A 19 0.73 -11.45 12.03
CA ALA A 19 1.65 -11.26 13.17
C ALA A 19 1.63 -9.83 13.74
N GLU A 20 1.03 -8.88 13.02
CA GLU A 20 0.95 -7.48 13.39
C GLU A 20 -0.14 -7.22 14.45
N GLU A 21 -0.10 -6.03 15.05
CA GLU A 21 -1.09 -5.59 16.03
C GLU A 21 -2.41 -5.18 15.38
N ALA A 22 -3.50 -5.21 16.16
CA ALA A 22 -4.82 -4.89 15.64
C ALA A 22 -4.94 -3.46 15.07
N ALA A 23 -4.24 -2.50 15.67
CA ALA A 23 -4.20 -1.12 15.20
C ALA A 23 -3.59 -1.00 13.78
N TYR A 24 -2.67 -1.88 13.40
CA TYR A 24 -2.11 -1.90 12.05
C TYR A 24 -3.16 -2.33 11.03
N PHE A 25 -3.90 -3.42 11.30
CA PHE A 25 -4.97 -3.88 10.42
C PHE A 25 -6.11 -2.86 10.28
N GLN A 26 -6.46 -2.18 11.38
CA GLN A 26 -7.47 -1.12 11.33
C GLN A 26 -7.02 0.04 10.44
N ARG A 27 -5.76 0.49 10.57
CA ARG A 27 -5.20 1.54 9.71
C ARG A 27 -5.19 1.13 8.24
N LEU A 28 -4.84 -0.11 7.92
CA LEU A 28 -4.88 -0.61 6.54
C LEU A 28 -6.30 -0.55 5.97
N ALA A 29 -7.30 -0.96 6.74
CA ALA A 29 -8.70 -0.89 6.33
C ALA A 29 -9.15 0.56 6.08
N ASP A 30 -8.80 1.49 6.97
CA ASP A 30 -9.15 2.91 6.83
C ASP A 30 -8.52 3.53 5.58
N ILE A 31 -7.26 3.19 5.26
CA ILE A 31 -6.57 3.66 4.07
C ILE A 31 -7.26 3.13 2.81
N ALA A 32 -7.55 1.83 2.76
CA ALA A 32 -8.22 1.20 1.64
C ALA A 32 -9.62 1.80 1.42
N ASP A 33 -10.42 1.91 2.48
CA ASP A 33 -11.77 2.44 2.42
C ASP A 33 -11.79 3.91 1.95
N ARG A 34 -10.86 4.74 2.43
CA ARG A 34 -10.71 6.12 1.95
C ARG A 34 -10.41 6.17 0.45
N ARG A 35 -9.44 5.38 -0.03
CA ARG A 35 -9.07 5.39 -1.45
C ARG A 35 -10.17 4.86 -2.37
N ILE A 36 -10.93 3.86 -1.92
CA ILE A 36 -12.08 3.36 -2.67
C ILE A 36 -13.15 4.46 -2.79
N ARG A 37 -13.43 5.19 -1.71
CA ARG A 37 -14.34 6.35 -1.76
C ARG A 37 -13.84 7.44 -2.70
N GLU A 38 -12.56 7.80 -2.64
CA GLU A 38 -11.97 8.79 -3.55
C GLU A 38 -12.08 8.34 -5.02
N THR A 39 -11.81 7.07 -5.29
CA THR A 39 -11.93 6.48 -6.63
C THR A 39 -13.38 6.52 -7.13
N ALA A 40 -14.35 6.21 -6.26
CA ALA A 40 -15.77 6.26 -6.59
C ALA A 40 -16.25 7.69 -6.88
N LEU A 41 -15.74 8.69 -6.13
CA LEU A 41 -16.05 10.10 -6.39
C LEU A 41 -15.52 10.57 -7.75
N GLN A 42 -14.35 10.08 -8.16
CA GLN A 42 -13.77 10.41 -9.46
C GLN A 42 -14.43 9.66 -10.63
N ASN A 43 -15.06 8.52 -10.35
CA ASN A 43 -15.63 7.62 -11.36
C ASN A 43 -17.08 7.25 -11.00
N PRO A 44 -18.02 8.20 -11.01
CA PRO A 44 -19.39 7.97 -10.54
C PRO A 44 -20.18 6.94 -11.37
N SER A 45 -19.70 6.58 -12.56
CA SER A 45 -20.30 5.55 -13.42
C SER A 45 -19.85 4.13 -13.08
N LEU A 46 -18.81 3.95 -12.24
CA LEU A 46 -18.33 2.64 -11.84
C LEU A 46 -19.11 2.15 -10.63
N ASP A 47 -19.36 0.83 -10.60
CA ASP A 47 -19.88 0.19 -9.40
C ASP A 47 -18.80 0.07 -8.31
N GLN A 48 -19.22 -0.32 -7.12
CA GLN A 48 -18.34 -0.37 -5.95
C GLN A 48 -17.22 -1.41 -6.11
N GLU A 49 -17.49 -2.48 -6.84
CA GLU A 49 -16.51 -3.54 -7.10
C GLU A 49 -15.44 -3.07 -8.09
N ALA A 50 -15.83 -2.44 -9.20
CA ALA A 50 -14.92 -1.84 -10.15
C ALA A 50 -14.08 -0.72 -9.50
N CYS A 51 -14.67 0.08 -8.62
CA CYS A 51 -13.92 1.07 -7.83
C CYS A 51 -12.87 0.40 -6.94
N ALA A 52 -13.22 -0.70 -6.25
CA ALA A 52 -12.27 -1.44 -5.43
C ALA A 52 -11.12 -2.04 -6.25
N VAL A 53 -11.42 -2.60 -7.43
CA VAL A 53 -10.40 -3.14 -8.34
C VAL A 53 -9.50 -2.02 -8.88
N ALA A 54 -10.07 -0.89 -9.28
CA ALA A 54 -9.31 0.27 -9.75
C ALA A 54 -8.38 0.83 -8.64
N THR A 55 -8.87 0.93 -7.40
CA THR A 55 -8.05 1.29 -6.25
C THR A 55 -6.93 0.28 -6.00
N ALA A 56 -7.20 -1.02 -6.11
CA ALA A 56 -6.19 -2.07 -5.94
C ALA A 56 -5.09 -1.97 -6.99
N LEU A 57 -5.45 -1.71 -8.26
CA LEU A 57 -4.48 -1.50 -9.35
C LEU A 57 -3.62 -0.25 -9.11
N SER A 58 -4.24 0.85 -8.66
CA SER A 58 -3.51 2.08 -8.32
C SER A 58 -2.53 1.86 -7.16
N LEU A 59 -2.93 1.15 -6.10
CA LEU A 59 -2.04 0.81 -4.99
C LEU A 59 -0.89 -0.11 -5.41
N ALA A 60 -1.15 -1.07 -6.31
CA ALA A 60 -0.12 -1.94 -6.84
C ALA A 60 0.92 -1.16 -7.67
N ASP A 61 0.48 -0.23 -8.51
CA ASP A 61 1.37 0.65 -9.29
C ASP A 61 2.25 1.53 -8.37
N GLU A 62 1.66 2.12 -7.33
CA GLU A 62 2.41 2.88 -6.34
C GLU A 62 3.45 2.04 -5.60
N LEU A 63 3.10 0.81 -5.23
CA LEU A 63 4.04 -0.14 -4.60
C LEU A 63 5.22 -0.45 -5.52
N VAL A 64 4.95 -0.74 -6.80
CA VAL A 64 6.00 -1.03 -7.79
C VAL A 64 6.92 0.17 -7.97
N LYS A 65 6.36 1.38 -8.12
CA LYS A 65 7.15 2.62 -8.24
C LYS A 65 7.99 2.90 -6.99
N ALA A 66 7.44 2.68 -5.81
CA ALA A 66 8.17 2.85 -4.55
C ALA A 66 9.33 1.86 -4.42
N GLN A 67 9.14 0.60 -4.83
CA GLN A 67 10.20 -0.40 -4.86
C GLN A 67 11.31 -0.06 -5.85
N GLN A 68 10.95 0.41 -7.05
CA GLN A 68 11.92 0.86 -8.05
C GLN A 68 12.75 2.04 -7.53
N LEU A 69 12.10 3.03 -6.91
CA LEU A 69 12.78 4.18 -6.31
C LEU A 69 13.71 3.75 -5.18
N ALA A 70 13.25 2.87 -4.28
CA ALA A 70 14.07 2.36 -3.19
C ALA A 70 15.32 1.61 -3.70
N ASN A 71 15.18 0.81 -4.76
CA ASN A 71 16.31 0.11 -5.38
C ASN A 71 17.28 1.08 -6.05
N LYS A 72 16.77 2.10 -6.74
CA LYS A 72 17.59 3.14 -7.35
C LYS A 72 18.42 3.89 -6.29
N LEU A 73 17.77 4.33 -5.21
CA LEU A 73 18.42 5.01 -4.10
C LEU A 73 19.48 4.12 -3.41
N ARG A 74 19.21 2.83 -3.24
CA ARG A 74 20.21 1.87 -2.72
C ARG A 74 21.44 1.81 -3.61
N HIS A 75 21.25 1.73 -4.93
CA HIS A 75 22.35 1.69 -5.89
C HIS A 75 23.19 2.98 -5.88
N GLU A 76 22.53 4.15 -5.82
CA GLU A 76 23.21 5.44 -5.70
C GLU A 76 24.04 5.53 -4.40
N LEU A 77 23.49 5.06 -3.28
CA LEU A 77 24.21 5.03 -1.99
C LEU A 77 25.41 4.07 -2.01
N GLU A 78 25.31 2.93 -2.70
CA GLU A 78 26.43 2.00 -2.88
C GLU A 78 27.53 2.60 -3.76
N GLY A 79 27.15 3.28 -4.85
CA GLY A 79 28.08 4.00 -5.71
C GLY A 79 28.86 5.07 -4.94
N LEU A 80 28.15 5.94 -4.21
CA LEU A 80 28.76 7.00 -3.40
C LEU A 80 29.71 6.45 -2.32
N LYS A 81 29.35 5.34 -1.67
CA LYS A 81 30.24 4.69 -0.70
C LYS A 81 31.52 4.15 -1.34
N LYS A 82 31.43 3.66 -2.58
CA LYS A 82 32.57 3.13 -3.30
C LYS A 82 33.51 4.24 -3.77
N ASP A 83 32.97 5.33 -4.29
CA ASP A 83 33.77 6.50 -4.69
C ASP A 83 34.51 7.10 -3.48
N GLN A 84 33.87 7.16 -2.30
CA GLN A 84 34.52 7.61 -1.06
C GLN A 84 35.62 6.67 -0.54
N LEU A 85 35.57 5.38 -0.88
CA LEU A 85 36.61 4.40 -0.52
C LEU A 85 37.77 4.41 -1.50
N ASP A 86 37.52 4.74 -2.78
CA ASP A 86 38.55 4.84 -3.81
C ASP A 86 39.34 6.16 -3.73
N GLU A 87 38.79 7.20 -3.08
CA GLU A 87 39.44 8.49 -2.82
C GLU A 87 40.22 8.58 -1.48
N ALA A 88 40.09 7.59 -0.59
CA ALA A 88 40.70 7.57 0.76
C ALA A 88 41.94 6.68 0.84
#